data_AF-A0A840DLS3-F1
#
_entry.id   AF-A0A840DLS3-F1
#
_cell.length_a   1.000
_cell.length_b   1.000
_cell.length_c   1.000
_cell.angle_alpha   90.00
_cell.angle_beta   90.00
_cell.angle_gamma   90.00
#
_symmetry.space_group_name_H-M   'P 1'
#
loop_
_entity.id
_entity.type
_entity.pdbx_description
1 polymer ?
#
loop_
_entity_poly.entity_id
_entity_poly.type
_entity_poly.pdbx_seq_one_letter_code
_entity_poly.pdbx_strand_id
1 'polypeptide(L)' 'MKKSFILVIGLLSTIMGSLPFYFAYPFSNDPNSGPANGWELILMLSYEGQKWYLLGGIVLFLALGLSYFSQKRVR' A
#
# COMPACT_ATOMS: atom_id res chain seq x y z
N MET A 1 -12.79 0.68 -15.25
CA MET A 1 -12.27 1.57 -14.17
C MET A 1 -11.42 2.67 -14.80
N LYS A 2 -11.52 3.93 -14.34
CA LYS A 2 -10.69 5.02 -14.87
C LYS A 2 -9.23 4.78 -14.48
N LYS A 3 -8.27 5.00 -15.39
CA LYS A 3 -6.82 4.84 -15.13
C LYS A 3 -6.36 5.63 -13.89
N SER A 4 -6.95 6.81 -13.65
CA SER A 4 -6.72 7.62 -12.46
C SER A 4 -7.07 6.91 -11.16
N PHE A 5 -8.11 6.07 -11.15
CA PHE A 5 -8.50 5.30 -9.96
C PHE A 5 -7.47 4.20 -9.64
N ILE A 6 -6.95 3.54 -10.68
CA ILE A 6 -5.89 2.52 -10.53
C ILE A 6 -4.59 3.16 -10.01
N LEU A 7 -4.29 4.39 -10.41
CA LEU A 7 -3.16 5.16 -9.89
C LEU A 7 -3.31 5.47 -8.40
N VAL A 8 -4.47 6.00 -7.99
CA VAL A 8 -4.74 6.32 -6.57
C VAL A 8 -4.69 5.06 -5.71
N ILE A 9 -5.45 4.03 -6.13
CA ILE A 9 -5.13 2.61 -6.05
C ILE A 9 -3.73 2.23 -5.54
N GLY A 10 -2.86 2.03 -6.52
CA GLY A 10 -1.50 1.54 -6.34
C GLY A 10 -0.66 2.48 -5.48
N LEU A 11 -0.89 3.79 -5.54
CA LEU A 11 -0.18 4.74 -4.69
C LEU A 11 -0.51 4.53 -3.20
N LEU A 12 -1.79 4.45 -2.85
CA LEU A 12 -2.21 4.21 -1.46
C LEU A 12 -1.73 2.85 -0.95
N SER A 13 -1.83 1.80 -1.76
CA SER A 13 -1.30 0.47 -1.40
C SER A 13 0.21 0.50 -1.20
N THR A 14 0.96 1.22 -2.03
CA THR A 14 2.41 1.33 -1.89
C THR A 14 2.80 2.13 -0.65
N ILE A 15 2.08 3.22 -0.35
CA ILE A 15 2.27 3.99 0.88
C ILE A 15 2.04 3.09 2.09
N MET A 16 0.89 2.40 2.18
CA MET A 16 0.61 1.48 3.29
C MET A 16 1.67 0.37 3.42
N GLY A 17 2.05 -0.26 2.31
CA GLY A 17 3.07 -1.31 2.32
C GLY A 17 4.48 -0.80 2.63
N SER A 18 4.75 0.50 2.48
CA SER A 18 6.06 1.09 2.77
C SER A 18 6.20 1.61 4.20
N LEU A 19 5.09 1.90 4.89
CA LEU A 19 5.09 2.36 6.29
C LEU A 19 5.94 1.49 7.22
N PRO A 20 5.87 0.14 7.18
CA PRO A 20 6.66 -0.71 8.08
C PRO A 20 8.18 -0.62 7.88
N PHE A 21 8.68 -0.08 6.76
CA PHE A 21 10.12 0.13 6.57
C PHE A 21 10.65 1.37 7.29
N TYR A 22 9.78 2.34 7.60
CA TYR A 22 10.17 3.62 8.19
C TYR A 22 9.75 3.76 9.66
N PHE A 23 8.67 3.09 10.06
CA PHE A 23 8.09 3.23 11.40
C PHE A 23 8.15 1.90 12.15
N ALA A 24 8.48 1.97 13.44
CA ALA A 24 8.46 0.80 14.32
C ALA A 24 7.03 0.31 14.57
N TYR A 25 6.89 -0.99 14.78
CA TYR A 25 5.60 -1.60 15.13
C TYR A 25 5.15 -1.10 16.52
N PRO A 26 3.96 -0.47 16.64
CA PRO A 26 3.53 0.23 17.86
C PRO A 26 2.99 -0.71 18.95
N PHE A 27 3.51 -1.92 19.06
CA PHE A 27 3.11 -2.90 20.08
C PHE A 27 3.96 -2.77 21.34
N SER A 28 3.32 -2.78 22.51
CA SER A 28 3.99 -2.91 23.81
C SER A 28 3.51 -4.17 24.55
N ASN A 29 4.27 -4.67 25.53
CA ASN A 29 3.88 -5.84 26.33
C ASN A 29 2.94 -5.49 27.51
N ASP A 30 2.30 -4.33 27.48
CA ASP A 30 1.39 -3.89 28.54
C ASP A 30 0.00 -4.55 28.43
N PRO A 31 -0.81 -4.62 29.50
CA PRO A 31 -2.16 -5.17 29.41
C PRO A 31 -3.09 -4.49 28.39
N ASN A 32 -2.74 -3.28 27.92
CA ASN A 32 -3.43 -2.50 26.90
C ASN A 32 -2.55 -2.28 25.65
N SER A 33 -2.02 -3.35 25.05
CA SER A 33 -1.21 -3.32 23.80
C SER A 33 -1.99 -2.99 22.51
N GLY A 34 -3.26 -2.61 22.61
CA GLY A 34 -4.06 -2.24 21.45
C GLY A 34 -3.60 -0.91 20.85
N PRO A 35 -4.05 -0.57 19.63
CA PRO A 35 -3.75 0.74 19.04
C PRO A 35 -4.36 1.84 19.92
N ALA A 36 -3.51 2.73 20.45
CA ALA A 36 -3.95 3.86 21.27
C ALA A 36 -4.63 4.96 20.45
N ASN A 37 -4.39 4.99 19.14
CA ASN A 37 -4.94 5.96 18.21
C ASN A 37 -5.05 5.40 16.78
N GLY A 38 -5.70 6.16 15.90
CA GLY A 38 -5.88 5.76 14.50
C GLY A 38 -4.57 5.59 13.71
N TRP A 39 -3.51 6.31 14.08
CA TRP A 39 -2.20 6.18 13.43
C TRP A 39 -1.54 4.84 13.76
N GLU A 40 -1.57 4.43 15.03
CA GLU A 40 -1.07 3.12 15.45
C GLU A 40 -1.87 1.98 14.82
N LEU A 41 -3.19 2.14 14.66
CA LEU A 41 -4.02 1.18 13.93
C LEU A 41 -3.57 1.05 12.47
N ILE A 42 -3.35 2.19 11.79
CA ILE A 42 -2.86 2.20 10.40
C ILE A 42 -1.51 1.49 10.30
N LEU A 43 -0.59 1.76 11.24
CA LEU A 43 0.70 1.08 11.29
C LEU A 43 0.54 -0.42 11.53
N MET A 44 -0.27 -0.83 12.50
CA MET A 44 -0.51 -2.25 12.79
C MET A 44 -1.06 -3.00 11.58
N LEU A 45 -2.07 -2.43 10.91
CA LEU A 45 -2.62 -2.97 9.67
C LEU A 45 -1.57 -3.02 8.54
N SER A 46 -0.75 -1.97 8.43
CA SER A 46 0.33 -1.89 7.45
C SER A 46 1.36 -3.00 7.63
N TYR A 47 1.69 -3.34 8.87
CA TYR A 47 2.59 -4.45 9.20
C TYR A 47 1.98 -5.81 8.85
N GLU A 48 0.70 -6.03 9.19
CA GLU A 48 0.01 -7.29 8.90
C GLU A 48 -0.15 -7.51 7.39
N GLY A 49 -0.53 -6.47 6.65
CA GLY A 49 -0.77 -6.53 5.21
C GLY A 49 0.43 -6.18 4.34
N GLN A 50 1.61 -5.91 4.92
CA GLN A 50 2.76 -5.30 4.22
C GLN A 50 3.05 -5.93 2.86
N LYS A 51 3.20 -7.26 2.84
CA LYS A 51 3.52 -8.03 1.62
C LYS A 51 2.43 -7.87 0.57
N TRP A 52 1.17 -7.95 0.99
CA TRP A 52 0.01 -7.86 0.09
C TRP A 52 -0.18 -6.45 -0.47
N TYR A 53 0.03 -5.42 0.35
CA TYR A 53 -0.07 -4.03 -0.09
C TYR A 53 1.02 -3.66 -1.10
N LEU A 54 2.26 -4.09 -0.86
CA LEU A 54 3.36 -3.88 -1.82
C LEU A 54 3.13 -4.65 -3.11
N LEU A 55 2.76 -5.93 -3.03
CA LEU A 55 2.51 -6.76 -4.20
C LEU A 55 1.35 -6.20 -5.03
N GLY A 56 0.26 -5.79 -4.37
CA GLY A 56 -0.86 -5.11 -5.01
C GLY A 56 -0.45 -3.81 -5.71
N GLY A 57 0.34 -2.96 -5.03
CA GLY A 57 0.86 -1.72 -5.60
C GLY A 57 1.71 -1.96 -6.85
N ILE A 58 2.65 -2.91 -6.79
CA ILE A 58 3.53 -3.28 -7.90
C ILE A 58 2.72 -3.78 -9.09
N VAL A 59 1.76 -4.69 -8.87
CA VAL A 59 0.92 -5.23 -9.94
C VAL A 59 0.09 -4.14 -10.61
N LEU A 60 -0.49 -3.22 -9.82
CA LEU A 60 -1.27 -2.11 -10.36
C LEU A 60 -0.40 -1.15 -11.20
N PHE A 61 0.81 -0.84 -10.75
CA PHE A 61 1.74 -0.01 -11.52
C PHE A 61 2.25 -0.71 -12.78
N LEU A 62 2.53 -2.01 -12.74
CA LEU A 62 2.89 -2.79 -13.92
C LEU A 62 1.74 -2.80 -14.94
N ALA A 63 0.51 -3.02 -14.49
CA ALA A 63 -0.67 -2.99 -15.37
C ALA A 63 -0.87 -1.61 -16.04
N LEU A 64 -0.65 -0.52 -15.30
CA LEU A 64 -0.68 0.84 -15.84
C LEU A 64 0.43 1.08 -16.85
N GLY A 65 1.65 0.64 -16.55
CA GLY A 65 2.80 0.74 -17.45
C GLY A 65 2.54 0.02 -18.77
N LEU A 66 2.14 -1.26 -18.70
CA LEU A 66 1.79 -2.06 -19.87
C LEU A 66 0.65 -1.44 -20.68
N SER A 67 -0.40 -0.93 -20.02
CA SER A 67 -1.51 -0.24 -20.69
C SER A 67 -1.02 1.02 -21.44
N TYR A 68 -0.08 1.76 -20.84
CA TYR A 68 0.51 2.94 -21.47
C TYR A 68 1.37 2.57 -22.69
N PHE A 69 2.22 1.54 -22.57
CA PHE A 69 3.03 1.04 -23.69
C PHE A 69 2.17 0.50 -24.85
N SER A 70 1.12 -0.28 -24.54
CA SER A 70 0.21 -0.79 -25.56
C SER A 70 -0.54 0.33 -26.29
N GLN A 71 -0.93 1.39 -25.58
CA GLN A 71 -1.62 2.54 -26.19
C GLN A 71 -0.69 3.29 -27.17
N LYS A 72 0.61 3.32 -26.91
CA LYS A 72 1.61 3.98 -27.77
C LYS A 72 1.94 3.17 -29.03
N ARG A 73 1.64 1.87 -29.06
CA ARG A 73 1.92 0.98 -30.22
C ARG A 73 0.79 0.97 -31.26
N VAL A 74 -0.41 1.42 -30.88
CA VAL A 74 -1.62 1.42 -31.75
C VAL A 74 -1.92 2.81 -32.35
N ARG A 75 -1.22 3.86 -31.88
CA ARG A 75 -1.25 5.21 -32.44
C ARG A 75 -0.04 5.43 -33.33
#